data_AF-A0A448D6E3-F1
#
_entry.id   AF-A0A448D6E3-F1
#
_cell.length_a   1.000
_cell.length_b   1.000
_cell.length_c   1.000
_cell.angle_alpha   90.00
_cell.angle_beta   90.00
_cell.angle_gamma   90.00
#
_symmetry.space_group_name_H-M   'P 1'
#
loop_
_entity.id
_entity.type
_entity.pdbx_description
1 polymer ?
#
loop_
_entity_poly.entity_id
_entity_poly.type
_entity_poly.pdbx_seq_one_letter_code
_entity_poly.pdbx_strand_id
1 'polypeptide(L)'
;MTYSTDFRKLALAKLEQGISIRKVARKPGISPDTVYKWKKNPFPKGYPKDRKPRKISRQVLLQDASQYPDAYCAERAQCFCYSTNAVYKALKRYGISRKKD
;
A
#
# COMPACT_ATOMS: atom_id res chain seq x y z
N MET A 1 -8.22 6.62 8.89
CA MET A 1 -8.75 5.24 8.89
C MET A 1 -9.74 5.07 7.73
N THR A 2 -9.73 3.91 7.09
CA THR A 2 -10.73 3.54 6.09
C THR A 2 -11.90 2.87 6.80
N TYR A 3 -13.07 3.50 6.79
CA TYR A 3 -14.28 2.90 7.34
C TYR A 3 -14.75 1.72 6.48
N SER A 4 -15.33 0.69 7.13
CA SER A 4 -15.83 -0.54 6.49
C SER A 4 -16.92 -0.24 5.45
N THR A 5 -17.09 -1.14 4.48
CA THR A 5 -18.09 -1.01 3.42
C THR A 5 -19.50 -0.95 3.98
N ASP A 6 -19.81 -1.77 4.97
CA ASP A 6 -21.17 -1.93 5.49
C ASP A 6 -21.60 -0.69 6.27
N PHE A 7 -20.67 -0.10 7.01
CA PHE A 7 -20.91 1.15 7.72
C PHE A 7 -21.18 2.31 6.77
N ARG A 8 -20.47 2.39 5.64
CA ARG A 8 -20.73 3.39 4.60
C ARG A 8 -22.09 3.18 3.95
N LYS A 9 -22.42 1.94 3.58
CA LYS A 9 -23.72 1.59 2.98
C LYS A 9 -24.87 2.01 3.90
N LEU A 10 -24.75 1.73 5.20
CA LEU A 10 -25.74 2.13 6.20
C LEU A 10 -25.86 3.66 6.32
N ALA A 11 -24.75 4.39 6.29
CA ALA A 11 -24.79 5.84 6.30
C ALA A 11 -25.43 6.43 5.04
N LEU A 12 -25.16 5.85 3.86
CA LEU A 12 -25.74 6.26 2.58
C LEU A 12 -27.24 5.96 2.50
N ALA A 13 -27.68 4.78 2.94
CA ALA A 13 -29.10 4.43 3.01
C ALA A 13 -29.90 5.42 3.88
N LYS A 14 -29.30 5.90 4.99
CA LYS A 14 -29.90 6.95 5.81
C LYS A 14 -30.02 8.29 5.10
N LEU A 15 -29.08 8.63 4.20
CA LEU A 15 -29.19 9.84 3.38
C LEU A 15 -30.32 9.71 2.35
N GLU A 16 -30.51 8.53 1.76
CA GLU A 16 -31.61 8.24 0.81
C GLU A 16 -32.97 8.37 1.49
N GLN A 17 -33.07 8.04 2.77
CA GLN A 17 -34.26 8.28 3.62
C GLN A 17 -34.50 9.77 3.94
N GLY A 18 -33.73 10.70 3.39
CA GLY A 18 -33.89 12.15 3.61
C GLY A 18 -33.25 12.68 4.89
N ILE A 19 -32.45 11.88 5.60
CA ILE A 19 -31.75 12.34 6.81
C ILE A 19 -30.59 13.25 6.41
N SER A 20 -30.44 14.40 7.09
CA SER A 20 -29.35 15.32 6.81
C SER A 20 -27.97 14.73 7.14
N ILE A 21 -26.95 15.11 6.36
CA ILE A 21 -25.56 14.65 6.51
C ILE A 21 -25.07 14.85 7.95
N ARG A 22 -25.33 16.01 8.55
CA ARG A 22 -24.93 16.32 9.94
C ARG A 22 -25.56 15.36 10.95
N LYS A 23 -26.84 14.99 10.77
CA LYS A 23 -27.55 14.07 11.66
C LYS A 23 -27.04 12.63 11.51
N VAL A 24 -26.72 12.21 10.28
CA VAL A 24 -26.08 10.92 10.00
C VAL A 24 -24.69 10.85 10.63
N ALA A 25 -23.89 11.91 10.54
CA ALA A 25 -22.53 11.97 11.10
C ALA A 25 -22.53 12.03 12.64
N ARG A 26 -23.49 12.74 13.25
CA ARG A 26 -23.58 12.92 14.70
C ARG A 26 -23.80 11.61 15.46
N LYS A 27 -24.63 10.70 14.94
CA LYS A 27 -24.95 9.42 15.60
C LYS A 27 -23.70 8.57 15.93
N PRO A 28 -22.81 8.28 14.96
CA PRO A 28 -21.57 7.55 15.22
C PRO A 28 -20.37 8.44 15.58
N GLY A 29 -20.56 9.76 15.73
CA GLY A 29 -19.48 10.69 16.08
C GLY A 29 -18.41 10.89 14.99
N ILE A 30 -18.78 10.82 13.71
CA ILE A 30 -17.85 11.06 12.59
C ILE A 30 -18.01 12.46 12.02
N SER A 31 -16.97 12.99 11.39
CA SER A 31 -17.04 14.29 10.71
C SER A 31 -18.08 14.26 9.57
N PRO A 32 -18.94 15.29 9.42
CA PRO A 32 -19.85 15.44 8.29
C PRO A 32 -19.16 15.35 6.92
N ASP A 33 -17.92 15.83 6.82
CA ASP A 33 -17.11 15.76 5.59
C ASP A 33 -16.84 14.32 5.17
N THR A 34 -16.76 13.40 6.12
CA THR A 34 -16.55 11.98 5.85
C THR A 34 -17.75 11.40 5.12
N VAL A 35 -18.96 11.73 5.59
CA VAL A 35 -20.22 11.31 4.97
C VAL A 35 -20.40 11.98 3.60
N TYR A 36 -20.03 13.26 3.47
CA TYR A 36 -20.00 13.96 2.18
C TYR A 36 -19.05 13.27 1.16
N LYS A 37 -17.85 12.87 1.60
CA LYS A 37 -16.90 12.12 0.77
C LYS A 37 -17.45 10.76 0.34
N TRP A 38 -18.22 10.07 1.20
CA TRP A 38 -18.88 8.82 0.81
C TRP A 38 -20.00 9.02 -0.19
N LYS A 39 -20.76 10.12 -0.09
CA LYS A 39 -21.75 10.48 -1.10
C LYS A 39 -21.11 10.64 -2.49
N LYS A 40 -19.91 11.25 -2.55
CA LYS A 40 -19.15 11.41 -3.80
C LYS A 40 -18.46 10.11 -4.26
N ASN A 41 -17.97 9.31 -3.32
CA ASN A 41 -17.30 8.04 -3.58
C ASN A 41 -17.70 6.99 -2.54
N PRO A 42 -18.72 6.17 -2.83
CA PRO A 42 -19.31 5.24 -1.84
C PRO A 42 -18.36 4.11 -1.48
N PHE A 43 -17.52 3.69 -2.42
CA PHE A 43 -16.59 2.58 -2.21
C PHE A 43 -15.27 3.05 -1.57
N PRO A 44 -14.75 2.33 -0.57
CA PRO A 44 -13.41 2.58 -0.07
C PRO A 44 -12.39 2.41 -1.21
N LYS A 45 -11.45 3.35 -1.31
CA LYS A 45 -10.23 3.09 -2.08
C LYS A 45 -9.53 1.92 -1.41
N GLY A 46 -9.36 0.82 -2.13
CA GLY A 46 -8.58 -0.32 -1.66
C GLY A 46 -7.13 0.10 -1.38
N TYR A 47 -6.43 -0.69 -0.56
CA TYR A 47 -4.98 -0.55 -0.49
C TYR A 47 -4.40 -0.86 -1.89
N PRO A 48 -3.44 -0.05 -2.38
CA PRO A 48 -2.80 -0.34 -3.66
C PRO A 48 -2.18 -1.73 -3.57
N LYS A 49 -2.62 -2.65 -4.45
CA LYS A 49 -2.05 -4.00 -4.59
C LYS A 49 -0.57 -3.89 -4.94
N ASP A 50 -0.26 -2.97 -5.85
CA ASP A 50 1.10 -2.74 -6.33
C ASP A 50 1.66 -1.42 -5.79
N ARG A 51 2.59 -1.53 -4.83
CA ARG A 51 3.37 -0.38 -4.35
C ARG A 51 4.71 -0.35 -5.08
N LYS A 52 4.95 0.71 -5.86
CA LYS A 52 6.25 0.91 -6.50
C LYS A 52 7.38 0.89 -5.47
N PRO A 53 8.54 0.27 -5.78
CA PRO A 53 9.72 0.35 -4.92
C PRO A 53 10.19 1.79 -4.76
N ARG A 54 10.61 2.17 -3.54
CA ARG A 54 11.15 3.52 -3.28
C ARG A 54 12.65 3.65 -3.50
N LYS A 55 13.42 2.55 -3.41
CA LYS A 55 14.89 2.60 -3.38
C LYS A 55 15.56 1.84 -4.52
N ILE A 56 15.30 0.53 -4.65
CA ILE A 56 15.99 -0.33 -5.64
C ILE A 56 14.96 -0.82 -6.66
N SER A 57 15.23 -0.58 -7.95
CA SER A 57 14.39 -1.06 -9.06
C SER A 57 14.68 -2.54 -9.35
N ARG A 58 13.71 -3.25 -9.96
CA ARG A 58 13.88 -4.67 -10.31
C ARG A 58 15.00 -4.88 -11.33
N GLN A 59 15.10 -4.01 -12.32
CA GLN A 59 16.05 -4.13 -13.43
C GLN A 59 17.50 -4.04 -12.93
N VAL A 60 17.79 -3.04 -12.09
CA VAL A 60 19.11 -2.84 -11.49
C VAL A 60 19.53 -4.04 -10.64
N LEU A 61 18.59 -4.60 -9.87
CA LEU A 61 18.83 -5.78 -9.03
C LEU A 61 19.08 -7.06 -9.84
N LEU A 62 18.41 -7.21 -10.99
CA LEU A 62 18.64 -8.34 -11.90
C LEU A 62 19.99 -8.26 -12.59
N GLN A 63 20.39 -7.07 -13.02
CA GLN A 63 21.71 -6.85 -13.62
C GLN A 63 22.83 -7.17 -12.63
N ASP A 64 22.71 -6.67 -11.39
CA ASP A 64 23.65 -6.99 -10.30
C ASP A 64 23.66 -8.47 -9.94
N ALA A 65 22.50 -9.14 -9.88
CA ALA A 65 22.44 -10.57 -9.65
C ALA A 65 23.05 -11.41 -10.78
N SER A 66 23.00 -10.92 -12.02
CA SER A 66 23.64 -11.55 -13.18
C SER A 66 25.15 -11.34 -13.18
N GLN A 67 25.62 -10.14 -12.81
CA GLN A 67 27.04 -9.79 -12.83
C GLN A 67 27.79 -10.37 -11.62
N TYR A 68 27.15 -10.38 -10.45
CA TYR A 68 27.73 -10.85 -9.20
C TYR A 68 26.83 -11.90 -8.55
N PRO A 69 26.79 -13.12 -9.09
CA PRO A 69 25.85 -14.14 -8.64
C PRO A 69 26.13 -14.61 -7.21
N ASP A 70 27.40 -14.56 -6.76
CA ASP A 70 27.85 -14.98 -5.43
C ASP A 70 27.88 -13.83 -4.40
N ALA A 71 27.60 -12.60 -4.82
CA ALA A 71 27.76 -11.46 -3.92
C ALA A 71 26.77 -11.48 -2.76
N TYR A 72 27.29 -11.27 -1.55
CA TYR A 72 26.49 -11.15 -0.33
C TYR A 72 25.68 -9.85 -0.34
N CYS A 73 24.61 -9.81 0.47
CA CYS A 73 23.80 -8.60 0.61
C CYS A 73 24.60 -7.38 1.10
N ALA A 74 25.70 -7.59 1.84
CA ALA A 74 26.59 -6.53 2.29
C ALA A 74 27.42 -5.93 1.15
N GLU A 75 27.96 -6.76 0.27
CA GLU A 75 28.74 -6.33 -0.89
C GLU A 75 27.84 -5.58 -1.88
N ARG A 76 26.67 -6.15 -2.20
CA ARG A 76 25.66 -5.47 -3.04
C ARG A 76 25.23 -4.13 -2.45
N ALA A 77 25.08 -4.07 -1.12
CA ALA A 77 24.70 -2.84 -0.42
C ALA A 77 25.77 -1.75 -0.54
N GLN A 78 27.06 -2.10 -0.49
CA GLN A 78 28.17 -1.18 -0.74
C GLN A 78 28.13 -0.67 -2.19
N CYS A 79 27.92 -1.56 -3.18
CA CYS A 79 27.80 -1.17 -4.58
C CYS A 79 26.64 -0.21 -4.85
N PHE A 80 25.50 -0.42 -4.17
CA PHE A 80 24.32 0.43 -4.33
C PHE A 80 24.25 1.64 -3.39
N CYS A 81 25.22 1.82 -2.50
CA CYS A 81 25.17 2.82 -1.42
C CYS A 81 23.86 2.75 -0.60
N TYR A 82 23.30 1.55 -0.41
CA TYR A 82 22.09 1.31 0.38
C TYR A 82 22.41 0.45 1.60
N SER A 83 21.43 0.29 2.50
CA SER A 83 21.60 -0.64 3.61
C SER A 83 21.43 -2.10 3.15
N THR A 84 22.15 -3.01 3.80
CA THR A 84 22.00 -4.48 3.65
C THR A 84 20.54 -4.92 3.70
N ASN A 85 19.78 -4.38 4.65
CA ASN A 85 18.35 -4.67 4.82
C ASN A 85 17.49 -4.16 3.64
N ALA A 86 17.87 -3.04 3.01
CA ALA A 86 17.17 -2.55 1.82
C ALA A 86 17.36 -3.49 0.63
N VAL A 87 18.59 -3.98 0.42
CA VAL A 87 18.91 -4.99 -0.61
C VAL A 87 18.19 -6.31 -0.34
N TYR A 88 18.28 -6.83 0.88
CA TYR A 88 17.57 -8.05 1.28
C TYR A 88 16.06 -7.97 1.05
N LYS A 89 15.41 -6.87 1.50
CA LYS A 89 13.97 -6.65 1.28
C LYS A 89 13.62 -6.53 -0.20
N ALA A 90 14.51 -6.00 -1.02
CA ALA A 90 14.31 -5.88 -2.46
C ALA A 90 14.45 -7.24 -3.17
N LEU A 91 15.47 -8.04 -2.84
CA LEU A 91 15.63 -9.42 -3.32
C LEU A 91 14.39 -10.27 -3.00
N LYS A 92 13.96 -10.26 -1.72
CA LYS A 92 12.77 -11.00 -1.26
C LYS A 92 11.49 -10.55 -1.98
N ARG A 93 11.33 -9.23 -2.20
CA ARG A 93 10.16 -8.67 -2.89
C ARG A 93 10.05 -9.12 -4.34
N TYR A 94 11.19 -9.21 -5.04
CA TYR A 94 11.22 -9.61 -6.45
C TYR A 94 11.31 -11.12 -6.65
N GLY A 95 11.34 -11.91 -5.57
CA GLY A 95 11.51 -13.36 -5.66
C GLY A 95 12.86 -13.77 -6.24
N ILE A 96 13.87 -12.89 -6.16
CA ILE A 96 15.21 -13.19 -6.64
C ILE A 96 15.91 -13.97 -5.52
N SER A 97 15.93 -15.28 -5.65
CA SER A 97 16.72 -16.17 -4.80
C SER A 97 17.71 -16.93 -5.66
N ARG A 98 18.95 -17.05 -5.22
CA ARG A 98 19.85 -18.08 -5.73
C ARG A 98 19.75 -19.29 -4.80
N LYS A 99 19.12 -20.37 -5.26
CA LYS A 99 19.44 -21.69 -4.72
C LYS A 99 20.77 -22.09 -5.37
N LYS A 100 21.70 -22.60 -4.56
CA LYS A 100 22.83 -23.35 -5.11
C LYS A 100 22.24 -24.64 -5.69
N ASP A 101 22.63 -24.99 -6.90
CA ASP A 101 22.49 -26.37 -7.38
C ASP A 101 23.40 -27.28 -6.54
#